data_AF-A0A821J2Z9-F1
#
_entry.id   AF-A0A821J2Z9-F1
#
_cell.length_a   1.000
_cell.length_b   1.000
_cell.length_c   1.000
_cell.angle_alpha   90.00
_cell.angle_beta   90.00
_cell.angle_gamma   90.00
#
_symmetry.space_group_name_H-M   'P 1'
#
loop_
_entity.id
_entity.type
_entity.pdbx_description
1 polymer ?
#
loop_
_entity_poly.entity_id
_entity_poly.type
_entity_poly.pdbx_seq_one_letter_code
_entity_poly.pdbx_strand_id
1 'polypeptide(L)'
;TPTDDNSQLNISQTLLTDISRSFDPYYNYRQLPPAFNRFIRQLIFPSFVYKSLVNICQQLRKMLEINDKRTLKQSFEFFLEYSTHEKPSLFIRSLLLLSYLPSVQGCLLSSRKIFGQISFAEQVKCEIRSFIVPPLLTLKSISIDNETLSCSENFFQRACVPFSNLFYSLCNNHARTREKLSNLLEEFSVLQDESEKLDQWLHKYLIQQIVQANLSTANA
;
A
#
# COMPACT_ATOMS: atom_id res chain seq x y z
N THR A 1 55.89 -22.19 -27.54
CA THR A 1 56.22 -21.68 -26.19
C THR A 1 55.52 -20.35 -26.03
N PRO A 2 54.37 -20.29 -25.35
CA PRO A 2 53.70 -19.03 -25.08
C PRO A 2 54.44 -18.32 -23.94
N THR A 3 54.85 -17.08 -24.17
CA THR A 3 55.32 -16.17 -23.13
C THR A 3 54.10 -15.42 -22.62
N ASP A 4 53.76 -15.66 -21.36
CA ASP A 4 52.61 -15.07 -20.68
C ASP A 4 52.68 -13.54 -20.64
N ASP A 5 51.63 -12.92 -21.18
CA ASP A 5 51.29 -11.51 -21.01
C ASP A 5 50.90 -11.25 -19.55
N ASN A 6 51.90 -11.00 -18.70
CA ASN A 6 51.75 -10.43 -17.36
C ASN A 6 51.35 -8.94 -17.42
N SER A 7 50.20 -8.64 -18.03
CA SER A 7 49.67 -7.29 -18.14
C SER A 7 48.21 -7.19 -17.72
N GLN A 8 47.84 -7.78 -16.57
CA GLN A 8 46.62 -7.40 -15.88
C GLN A 8 46.84 -7.27 -14.37
N LEU A 9 46.21 -6.23 -13.81
CA LEU A 9 46.06 -5.91 -12.39
C LEU A 9 47.14 -5.01 -11.76
N ASN A 10 47.51 -3.92 -12.45
CA ASN A 10 47.79 -2.68 -11.73
C ASN A 10 46.47 -2.03 -11.28
N ILE A 11 45.80 -2.67 -10.31
CA ILE A 11 44.78 -2.02 -9.49
C ILE A 11 45.56 -1.03 -8.64
N SER A 12 45.43 0.25 -8.97
CA SER A 12 45.92 1.40 -8.21
C SER A 12 45.79 1.15 -6.69
N GLN A 13 46.92 0.87 -6.04
CA GLN A 13 47.07 0.54 -4.62
C GLN A 13 46.84 1.74 -3.68
N THR A 14 46.22 2.81 -4.13
CA THR A 14 46.34 4.11 -3.45
C THR A 14 45.27 4.44 -2.41
N LEU A 15 44.42 3.51 -1.93
CA LEU A 15 43.58 3.72 -0.72
C LEU A 15 42.82 2.45 -0.26
N LEU A 16 43.44 1.28 -0.28
CA LEU A 16 42.92 0.13 0.49
C LEU A 16 43.31 0.34 1.95
N THR A 17 42.57 1.19 2.67
CA THR A 17 42.65 1.20 4.14
C THR A 17 42.40 -0.23 4.63
N ASP A 18 43.36 -0.79 5.35
CA ASP A 18 43.27 -2.14 5.92
C ASP A 18 42.19 -2.17 7.00
N ILE A 19 40.96 -2.42 6.57
CA ILE A 19 39.77 -2.53 7.43
C ILE A 19 39.67 -3.89 8.12
N SER A 20 40.59 -4.83 7.86
CA SER A 20 40.56 -6.18 8.42
C SER A 20 40.60 -6.21 9.95
N ARG A 21 41.18 -5.16 10.57
CA ARG A 21 41.21 -4.99 12.03
C ARG A 21 40.00 -4.25 12.60
N SER A 22 39.22 -3.57 11.76
CA SER A 22 38.06 -2.78 12.17
C SER A 22 36.72 -3.51 11.96
N PHE A 23 36.67 -4.45 11.02
CA PHE A 23 35.50 -5.27 10.72
C PHE A 23 35.86 -6.75 10.79
N ASP A 24 35.25 -7.49 11.72
CA ASP A 24 35.45 -8.94 11.88
C ASP A 24 34.63 -9.71 10.83
N PRO A 25 35.25 -10.35 9.82
CA PRO A 25 34.53 -11.10 8.80
C PRO A 25 33.90 -12.39 9.34
N TYR A 26 34.30 -12.82 10.54
CA TYR A 26 33.81 -14.04 11.18
C TYR A 26 32.71 -13.81 12.21
N TYR A 27 32.22 -12.57 12.37
CA TYR A 27 31.17 -12.25 13.33
C TYR A 27 29.93 -13.17 13.18
N ASN A 28 29.53 -13.47 11.93
CA ASN A 28 28.39 -14.33 11.63
C ASN A 28 28.54 -15.79 12.13
N TYR A 29 29.77 -16.26 12.40
CA TYR A 29 30.02 -17.60 12.96
C TYR A 29 29.76 -17.68 14.47
N ARG A 30 29.81 -16.54 15.16
CA ARG A 30 29.57 -16.46 16.61
C ARG A 30 28.08 -16.33 16.94
N GLN A 31 27.25 -16.06 15.94
CA GLN A 31 25.80 -15.98 16.09
C GLN A 31 25.18 -17.38 16.00
N LEU A 32 24.16 -17.65 16.82
CA LEU A 32 23.36 -18.86 16.76
C LEU A 32 21.97 -18.51 16.18
N PRO A 33 21.49 -19.20 15.13
CA PRO A 33 22.19 -20.25 14.38
C PRO A 33 23.32 -19.68 13.49
N PRO A 34 24.41 -20.44 13.28
CA PRO A 34 25.52 -19.98 12.44
C PRO A 34 25.04 -19.79 11.00
N ALA A 35 25.26 -18.60 10.45
CA ALA A 35 24.94 -18.30 9.05
C ALA A 35 26.13 -18.67 8.13
N PHE A 36 25.84 -19.15 6.92
CA PHE A 36 26.87 -19.44 5.91
C PHE A 36 27.75 -18.21 5.65
N ASN A 37 29.04 -18.46 5.42
CA ASN A 37 30.00 -17.41 5.12
C ASN A 37 29.59 -16.63 3.87
N ARG A 38 29.37 -15.33 4.04
CA ARG A 38 29.19 -14.40 2.93
C ARG A 38 30.47 -13.61 2.83
N PHE A 39 31.23 -13.80 1.74
CA PHE A 39 32.37 -12.95 1.43
C PHE A 39 31.93 -11.49 1.51
N ILE A 40 32.61 -10.69 2.34
CA ILE A 40 32.41 -9.24 2.37
C ILE A 40 32.76 -8.77 0.96
N ARG A 41 31.73 -8.42 0.17
CA ARG A 41 31.95 -7.81 -1.15
C ARG A 41 32.69 -6.51 -0.91
N GLN A 42 33.58 -6.19 -1.85
CA GLN A 42 34.39 -4.97 -1.88
C GLN A 42 33.59 -3.79 -1.31
N LEU A 43 34.16 -3.13 -0.29
CA LEU A 43 33.59 -1.92 0.30
C LEU A 43 33.19 -0.98 -0.83
N ILE A 44 31.92 -0.63 -0.85
CA ILE A 44 31.35 0.32 -1.79
C ILE A 44 32.19 1.60 -1.72
N PHE A 45 32.73 2.06 -2.86
CA PHE A 45 33.50 3.30 -2.92
C PHE A 45 32.73 4.44 -2.23
N PRO A 46 33.38 5.27 -1.39
CA PRO A 46 32.69 6.33 -0.64
C PRO A 46 31.81 7.21 -1.53
N SER A 47 32.25 7.52 -2.76
CA SER A 47 31.49 8.28 -3.76
C SER A 47 30.13 7.64 -4.10
N PHE A 48 30.04 6.31 -4.20
CA PHE A 48 28.79 5.61 -4.44
C PHE A 48 27.87 5.66 -3.21
N VAL A 49 28.43 5.60 -2.00
CA VAL A 49 27.65 5.76 -0.75
C VAL A 49 27.02 7.15 -0.70
N TYR A 50 27.80 8.20 -0.93
CA TYR A 50 27.27 9.57 -0.96
C TYR A 50 26.18 9.75 -2.02
N LYS A 51 26.39 9.23 -3.23
CA LYS A 51 25.38 9.26 -4.30
C LYS A 51 24.10 8.54 -3.88
N SER A 52 24.22 7.39 -3.22
CA SER A 52 23.08 6.61 -2.72
C SER A 52 22.31 7.37 -1.62
N LEU A 53 23.01 8.01 -0.68
CA LEU A 53 22.40 8.83 0.37
C LEU A 53 21.65 10.03 -0.21
N VAL A 54 22.25 10.74 -1.17
CA VAL A 54 21.57 11.85 -1.87
C VAL A 54 20.30 11.36 -2.57
N ASN A 55 20.36 10.21 -3.26
CA ASN A 55 19.18 9.62 -3.90
C ASN A 55 18.08 9.25 -2.87
N ILE A 56 18.45 8.69 -1.72
CA ILE A 56 17.50 8.42 -0.63
C ILE A 56 16.84 9.71 -0.15
N CYS A 57 17.59 10.79 0.05
CA CYS A 57 17.02 12.08 0.44
C CYS A 57 16.06 12.65 -0.60
N GLN A 58 16.37 12.52 -1.90
CA GLN A 58 15.49 12.94 -2.98
C GLN A 58 14.20 12.12 -3.01
N GLN A 59 14.31 10.79 -2.86
CA GLN A 59 13.16 9.89 -2.78
C GLN A 59 12.27 10.19 -1.57
N LEU A 60 12.86 10.46 -0.40
CA LEU A 60 12.13 10.90 0.79
C LEU A 60 11.38 12.20 0.54
N ARG A 61 12.01 13.19 -0.12
CA ARG A 61 11.36 14.46 -0.44
C ARG A 61 10.16 14.25 -1.36
N LYS A 62 10.30 13.46 -2.43
CA LYS A 62 9.19 13.15 -3.35
C LYS A 62 8.06 12.40 -2.64
N MET A 63 8.40 11.50 -1.72
CA MET A 63 7.41 10.76 -0.93
C MET A 63 6.44 11.69 -0.18
N LEU A 64 6.91 12.86 0.29
CA LEU A 64 6.09 13.81 1.04
C LEU A 64 4.96 14.45 0.21
N GLU A 65 5.01 14.37 -1.12
CA GLU A 65 3.94 14.85 -2.02
C GLU A 65 2.62 14.06 -1.84
N ILE A 66 2.66 12.90 -1.17
CA ILE A 66 1.44 12.17 -0.79
C ILE A 66 0.52 13.00 0.11
N ASN A 67 1.05 13.97 0.86
CA ASN A 67 0.28 14.84 1.74
C ASN A 67 -0.67 15.77 0.96
N ASP A 68 -0.38 16.03 -0.32
CA ASP A 68 -1.21 16.87 -1.18
C ASP A 68 -2.36 16.09 -1.81
N LYS A 69 -2.34 14.76 -1.73
CA LYS A 69 -3.39 13.88 -2.29
C LYS A 69 -4.56 13.81 -1.30
N ARG A 70 -5.74 14.24 -1.74
CA ARG A 70 -6.94 14.41 -0.88
C ARG A 70 -7.94 13.28 -1.01
N THR A 71 -7.90 12.55 -2.12
CA THR A 71 -8.82 11.44 -2.41
C THR A 71 -8.04 10.12 -2.46
N LEU A 72 -8.71 9.00 -2.19
CA LEU A 72 -8.10 7.67 -2.31
C LEU A 72 -7.60 7.39 -3.72
N LYS A 73 -8.34 7.83 -4.74
CA LYS A 73 -7.91 7.70 -6.15
C LYS A 73 -6.59 8.41 -6.39
N GLN A 74 -6.47 9.68 -5.98
CA GLN A 74 -5.23 10.45 -6.14
C GLN A 74 -4.05 9.81 -5.40
N SER A 75 -4.29 9.32 -4.18
CA SER A 75 -3.28 8.61 -3.41
C SER A 75 -2.89 7.29 -4.09
N PHE A 76 -3.85 6.53 -4.62
CA PHE A 76 -3.57 5.28 -5.32
C PHE A 76 -2.75 5.51 -6.59
N GLU A 77 -3.12 6.50 -7.40
CA GLU A 77 -2.37 6.91 -8.59
C GLU A 77 -0.92 7.31 -8.23
N PHE A 78 -0.74 8.06 -7.13
CA PHE A 78 0.59 8.38 -6.62
C PHE A 78 1.38 7.11 -6.24
N PHE A 79 0.80 6.18 -5.47
CA PHE A 79 1.47 4.93 -5.11
C PHE A 79 1.83 4.09 -6.35
N LEU A 80 0.96 4.07 -7.35
CA LEU A 80 1.17 3.34 -8.58
C LEU A 80 2.34 3.96 -9.36
N GLU A 81 2.31 5.27 -9.60
CA GLU A 81 3.38 6.00 -10.28
C GLU A 81 4.72 5.84 -9.56
N TYR A 82 4.69 5.98 -8.24
CA TYR A 82 5.86 5.85 -7.40
C TYR A 82 6.43 4.42 -7.42
N SER A 83 5.58 3.39 -7.48
CA SER A 83 6.02 1.99 -7.55
C SER A 83 6.61 1.63 -8.92
N THR A 84 6.01 2.11 -10.03
CA THR A 84 6.35 1.69 -11.39
C THR A 84 7.46 2.54 -12.02
N HIS A 85 7.40 3.86 -11.88
CA HIS A 85 8.30 4.79 -12.57
C HIS A 85 9.52 5.15 -11.73
N GLU A 86 9.33 5.52 -10.46
CA GLU A 86 10.41 5.97 -9.59
C GLU A 86 11.30 4.83 -9.07
N LYS A 87 10.77 3.59 -9.05
CA LYS A 87 11.45 2.38 -8.55
C LYS A 87 12.20 2.61 -7.22
N PRO A 88 11.52 3.15 -6.20
CA PRO A 88 12.11 3.43 -4.90
C PRO A 88 12.65 2.17 -4.22
N SER A 89 13.65 2.39 -3.36
CA SER A 89 14.17 1.33 -2.50
C SER A 89 13.07 0.74 -1.62
N LEU A 90 13.26 -0.49 -1.15
CA LEU A 90 12.32 -1.15 -0.24
C LEU A 90 12.08 -0.30 1.01
N PHE A 91 13.14 0.31 1.55
CA PHE A 91 13.07 1.21 2.70
C PHE A 91 12.08 2.36 2.47
N ILE A 92 12.19 3.04 1.34
CA ILE A 92 11.32 4.17 1.01
C ILE A 92 9.87 3.73 0.78
N ARG A 93 9.64 2.60 0.11
CA ARG A 93 8.28 2.04 -0.06
C ARG A 93 7.63 1.70 1.27
N SER A 94 8.40 1.10 2.18
CA SER A 94 7.93 0.79 3.53
C SER A 94 7.61 2.07 4.32
N LEU A 95 8.41 3.12 4.17
CA LEU A 95 8.16 4.39 4.85
C LEU A 95 6.90 5.09 4.31
N LEU A 96 6.72 5.12 2.98
CA LEU A 96 5.52 5.68 2.34
C LEU A 96 4.25 5.03 2.87
N LEU A 97 4.28 3.70 2.92
CA LEU A 97 3.18 2.91 3.43
C LEU A 97 2.89 3.20 4.91
N LEU A 98 3.93 3.22 5.74
CA LEU A 98 3.78 3.49 7.18
C LEU A 98 3.28 4.91 7.46
N SER A 99 3.69 5.89 6.65
CA SER A 99 3.19 7.26 6.79
C SER A 99 1.73 7.38 6.38
N TYR A 100 1.33 6.71 5.29
CA TYR A 100 -0.02 6.84 4.74
C TYR A 100 -1.04 5.97 5.47
N LEU A 101 -0.68 4.73 5.81
CA LEU A 101 -1.51 3.74 6.51
C LEU A 101 -0.77 3.20 7.74
N PRO A 102 -0.61 4.03 8.80
CA PRO A 102 0.05 3.59 10.02
C PRO A 102 -0.71 2.42 10.65
N SER A 103 0.01 1.33 10.96
CA SER A 103 -0.58 0.20 11.69
C SER A 103 -0.55 0.49 13.19
N VAL A 104 -1.70 0.35 13.85
CA VAL A 104 -1.82 0.61 15.29
C VAL A 104 -1.39 -0.61 16.13
N GLN A 105 -1.19 -1.79 15.53
CA GLN A 105 -1.10 -3.08 16.25
C GLN A 105 -0.05 -4.05 15.69
N GLY A 106 0.95 -3.58 14.93
CA GLY A 106 1.97 -4.43 14.33
C GLY A 106 1.48 -5.33 13.18
N CYS A 107 0.16 -5.43 12.97
CA CYS A 107 -0.43 -6.04 11.79
C CYS A 107 -0.55 -4.99 10.68
N LEU A 108 0.34 -5.05 9.70
CA LEU A 108 0.39 -4.16 8.53
C LEU A 108 -0.80 -4.36 7.57
N LEU A 109 -1.95 -4.88 7.99
CA LEU A 109 -3.07 -5.22 7.09
C LEU A 109 -4.43 -4.72 7.61
N SER A 110 -4.44 -3.91 8.67
CA SER A 110 -5.70 -3.47 9.32
C SER A 110 -5.74 -1.99 9.67
N SER A 111 -4.94 -1.16 8.99
CA SER A 111 -5.04 0.29 9.22
C SER A 111 -6.38 0.80 8.73
N ARG A 112 -7.23 1.23 9.67
CA ARG A 112 -8.55 1.81 9.37
C ARG A 112 -8.49 3.32 9.17
N LYS A 113 -7.30 3.92 9.28
CA LYS A 113 -7.14 5.37 9.22
C LYS A 113 -5.98 5.79 8.34
N ILE A 114 -6.26 6.68 7.40
CA ILE A 114 -5.26 7.35 6.58
C ILE A 114 -4.59 8.43 7.42
N PHE A 115 -3.25 8.44 7.41
CA PHE A 115 -2.41 9.30 8.27
C PHE A 115 -2.77 9.19 9.77
N GLY A 116 -3.39 8.09 10.20
CA GLY A 116 -3.85 7.90 11.58
C GLY A 116 -5.06 8.76 12.00
N GLN A 117 -5.57 9.62 11.11
CA GLN A 117 -6.61 10.60 11.43
C GLN A 117 -7.90 10.35 10.65
N ILE A 118 -7.81 10.19 9.34
CA ILE A 118 -8.95 10.15 8.43
C ILE A 118 -9.50 8.72 8.37
N SER A 119 -10.79 8.52 8.59
CA SER A 119 -11.42 7.20 8.45
C SER A 119 -11.29 6.67 7.02
N PHE A 120 -10.71 5.48 6.86
CA PHE A 120 -10.56 4.85 5.56
C PHE A 120 -11.92 4.47 4.96
N ALA A 121 -12.85 4.00 5.80
CA ALA A 121 -14.22 3.67 5.39
C ALA A 121 -14.97 4.88 4.82
N GLU A 122 -14.82 6.05 5.46
CA GLU A 122 -15.45 7.29 4.98
C GLU A 122 -14.87 7.72 3.63
N GLN A 123 -13.56 7.59 3.44
CA GLN A 123 -12.95 7.87 2.16
C GLN A 123 -13.40 6.89 1.06
N VAL A 124 -13.57 5.60 1.37
CA VAL A 124 -14.17 4.63 0.43
C VAL A 124 -15.59 5.04 0.05
N LYS A 125 -16.43 5.44 1.01
CA LYS A 125 -17.78 5.96 0.74
C LYS A 125 -17.73 7.21 -0.15
N CYS A 126 -16.81 8.13 0.11
CA CYS A 126 -16.63 9.33 -0.72
C CYS A 126 -16.29 8.99 -2.16
N GLU A 127 -15.36 8.06 -2.40
CA GLU A 127 -15.01 7.62 -3.76
C GLU A 127 -16.18 6.92 -4.46
N ILE A 128 -16.87 6.00 -3.77
CA ILE A 128 -18.03 5.31 -4.33
C ILE A 128 -19.13 6.32 -4.68
N ARG A 129 -19.40 7.28 -3.79
CA ARG A 129 -20.35 8.36 -4.05
C ARG A 129 -19.94 9.20 -5.24
N SER A 130 -18.66 9.53 -5.38
CA SER A 130 -18.14 10.28 -6.53
C SER A 130 -18.18 9.50 -7.83
N PHE A 131 -18.11 8.17 -7.77
CA PHE A 131 -18.03 7.30 -8.94
C PHE A 131 -19.40 6.89 -9.49
N ILE A 132 -20.32 6.45 -8.63
CA ILE A 132 -21.63 5.89 -9.04
C ILE A 132 -22.84 6.60 -8.43
N VAL A 133 -22.65 7.53 -7.50
CA VAL A 133 -23.73 8.36 -6.91
C VAL A 133 -24.88 7.48 -6.37
N PRO A 134 -24.62 6.49 -5.49
CA PRO A 134 -25.64 5.52 -5.14
C PRO A 134 -26.72 6.17 -4.26
N PRO A 135 -27.99 5.74 -4.39
CA PRO A 135 -29.12 6.24 -3.60
C PRO A 135 -28.84 6.30 -2.09
N LEU A 136 -28.24 5.24 -1.56
CA LEU A 136 -27.86 5.10 -0.14
C LEU A 136 -26.97 6.25 0.37
N LEU A 137 -26.07 6.78 -0.46
CA LEU A 137 -25.12 7.82 -0.06
C LEU A 137 -25.59 9.24 -0.45
N THR A 138 -26.75 9.38 -1.09
CA THR A 138 -27.21 10.64 -1.69
C THR A 138 -28.60 11.07 -1.27
N LEU A 139 -29.53 10.14 -1.01
CA LEU A 139 -30.89 10.46 -0.62
C LEU A 139 -30.94 10.87 0.85
N LYS A 140 -31.14 12.17 1.08
CA LYS A 140 -31.38 12.74 2.43
C LYS A 140 -32.83 12.65 2.87
N SER A 141 -33.75 12.34 1.95
CA SER A 141 -35.21 12.47 2.15
C SER A 141 -35.93 11.16 2.47
N ILE A 142 -35.27 10.01 2.34
CA ILE A 142 -35.86 8.71 2.66
C ILE A 142 -35.33 8.30 4.03
N SER A 143 -36.23 8.10 5.00
CA SER A 143 -35.83 7.56 6.30
C SER A 143 -35.44 6.09 6.11
N ILE A 144 -34.14 5.85 6.08
CA ILE A 144 -33.60 4.49 6.08
C ILE A 144 -33.62 3.97 7.52
N ASP A 145 -34.10 2.75 7.71
CA ASP A 145 -34.12 2.11 9.02
C ASP A 145 -32.72 1.72 9.49
N ASN A 146 -32.58 1.53 10.80
CA ASN A 146 -31.28 1.28 11.43
C ASN A 146 -30.64 -0.05 11.00
N GLU A 147 -31.43 -1.07 10.64
CA GLU A 147 -30.89 -2.36 10.18
C GLU A 147 -30.23 -2.21 8.81
N THR A 148 -30.86 -1.47 7.90
CA THR A 148 -30.30 -1.10 6.58
C THR A 148 -29.03 -0.31 6.68
N LEU A 149 -29.01 0.71 7.53
CA LEU A 149 -27.81 1.49 7.77
C LEU A 149 -26.69 0.60 8.32
N SER A 150 -26.97 -0.21 9.33
CA SER A 150 -25.98 -1.13 9.93
C SER A 150 -25.42 -2.14 8.92
N CYS A 151 -26.27 -2.75 8.10
CA CYS A 151 -25.85 -3.67 7.04
C CYS A 151 -24.89 -2.99 6.05
N SER A 152 -25.24 -1.78 5.61
CA SER A 152 -24.42 -1.02 4.69
C SER A 152 -23.09 -0.56 5.30
N GLU A 153 -23.08 -0.14 6.56
CA GLU A 153 -21.86 0.22 7.29
C GLU A 153 -20.91 -0.98 7.39
N ASN A 154 -21.45 -2.17 7.68
CA ASN A 154 -20.65 -3.39 7.71
C ASN A 154 -20.01 -3.71 6.35
N PHE A 155 -20.72 -3.50 5.25
CA PHE A 155 -20.15 -3.64 3.90
C PHE A 155 -18.97 -2.67 3.69
N PHE A 156 -19.13 -1.38 4.01
CA PHE A 156 -18.03 -0.41 3.86
C PHE A 156 -16.83 -0.70 4.77
N GLN A 157 -17.08 -1.19 5.99
CA GLN A 157 -16.01 -1.63 6.88
C GLN A 157 -15.25 -2.83 6.30
N ARG A 158 -15.95 -3.80 5.71
CA ARG A 158 -15.31 -4.95 5.03
C ARG A 158 -14.55 -4.52 3.78
N ALA A 159 -15.09 -3.58 3.00
CA ALA A 159 -14.42 -3.03 1.81
C ALA A 159 -13.05 -2.40 2.12
N CYS A 160 -12.84 -1.88 3.34
CA CYS A 160 -11.57 -1.27 3.72
C CYS A 160 -10.37 -2.24 3.57
N VAL A 161 -10.58 -3.53 3.81
CA VAL A 161 -9.50 -4.53 3.76
C VAL A 161 -8.90 -4.66 2.36
N PRO A 162 -9.64 -5.06 1.30
CA PRO A 162 -9.08 -5.19 -0.05
C PRO A 162 -8.51 -3.86 -0.58
N PHE A 163 -9.18 -2.74 -0.32
CA PHE A 163 -8.66 -1.43 -0.72
C PHE A 163 -7.36 -1.07 0.01
N SER A 164 -7.20 -1.38 1.29
CA SER A 164 -5.94 -1.18 2.00
C SER A 164 -4.84 -2.13 1.48
N ASN A 165 -5.18 -3.39 1.24
CA ASN A 165 -4.30 -4.41 0.67
C ASN A 165 -3.76 -4.01 -0.71
N LEU A 166 -4.54 -3.24 -1.48
CA LEU A 166 -4.11 -2.65 -2.72
C LEU A 166 -2.91 -1.70 -2.52
N PHE A 167 -2.98 -0.76 -1.57
CA PHE A 167 -1.83 0.10 -1.21
C PHE A 167 -0.64 -0.72 -0.69
N TYR A 168 -0.90 -1.73 0.15
CA TYR A 168 0.13 -2.64 0.64
C TYR A 168 0.83 -3.38 -0.51
N SER A 169 0.10 -3.77 -1.54
CA SER A 169 0.62 -4.52 -2.69
C SER A 169 1.63 -3.70 -3.51
N LEU A 170 1.32 -2.41 -3.73
CA LEU A 170 2.15 -1.47 -4.51
C LEU A 170 3.49 -1.16 -3.83
N CYS A 171 3.59 -1.36 -2.52
CA CYS A 171 4.81 -1.13 -1.76
C CYS A 171 5.77 -2.33 -1.74
N ASN A 172 5.42 -3.47 -2.36
CA ASN A 172 6.32 -4.61 -2.46
C ASN A 172 7.21 -4.53 -3.72
N ASN A 173 8.13 -5.49 -3.86
CA ASN A 173 8.81 -5.68 -5.14
C ASN A 173 7.84 -6.27 -6.18
N HIS A 174 8.12 -6.11 -7.48
CA HIS A 174 7.20 -6.52 -8.55
C HIS A 174 6.75 -7.98 -8.50
N ALA A 175 7.65 -8.91 -8.14
CA ALA A 175 7.31 -10.32 -8.02
C ALA A 175 6.26 -10.55 -6.93
N ARG A 176 6.47 -9.94 -5.75
CA ARG A 176 5.53 -10.03 -4.62
C ARG A 176 4.26 -9.23 -4.86
N THR A 177 4.32 -8.12 -5.58
CA THR A 177 3.13 -7.38 -6.02
C THR A 177 2.26 -8.26 -6.92
N ARG A 178 2.86 -8.93 -7.92
CA ARG A 178 2.13 -9.85 -8.81
C ARG A 178 1.45 -10.98 -8.04
N GLU A 179 2.13 -11.61 -7.10
CA GLU A 179 1.56 -12.66 -6.25
C GLU A 179 0.37 -12.13 -5.43
N LYS A 180 0.53 -10.97 -4.78
CA LYS A 180 -0.55 -10.35 -3.98
C LYS A 180 -1.75 -9.90 -4.81
N LEU A 181 -1.53 -9.49 -6.07
CA LEU A 181 -2.64 -9.13 -6.96
C LEU A 181 -3.57 -10.33 -7.22
N SER A 182 -3.05 -11.55 -7.25
CA SER A 182 -3.90 -12.75 -7.37
C SER A 182 -4.87 -12.88 -6.19
N ASN A 183 -4.36 -12.72 -4.95
CA ASN A 183 -5.19 -12.78 -3.74
C ASN A 183 -6.17 -11.61 -3.70
N LEU A 184 -5.74 -10.42 -4.11
CA LEU A 184 -6.60 -9.24 -4.18
C LEU A 184 -7.78 -9.43 -5.14
N LEU A 185 -7.58 -10.10 -6.28
CA LEU A 185 -8.68 -10.37 -7.22
C LEU A 185 -9.76 -11.25 -6.58
N GLU A 186 -9.37 -12.22 -5.75
CA GLU A 186 -10.31 -13.05 -5.00
C GLU A 186 -11.04 -12.22 -3.93
N GLU A 187 -10.33 -11.39 -3.17
CA GLU A 187 -10.93 -10.47 -2.20
C GLU A 187 -11.93 -9.50 -2.85
N PHE A 188 -11.60 -8.97 -4.04
CA PHE A 188 -12.51 -8.10 -4.79
C PHE A 188 -13.70 -8.86 -5.38
N SER A 189 -13.55 -10.13 -5.77
CA SER A 189 -14.67 -10.96 -6.21
C SER A 189 -15.68 -11.16 -5.09
N VAL A 190 -15.21 -11.47 -3.87
CA VAL A 190 -16.09 -11.59 -2.70
C VAL A 190 -16.78 -10.25 -2.39
N LEU A 191 -16.03 -9.15 -2.44
CA LEU A 191 -16.60 -7.82 -2.24
C LEU A 191 -17.65 -7.46 -3.29
N GLN A 192 -17.44 -7.87 -4.54
CA GLN A 192 -18.39 -7.68 -5.64
C GLN A 192 -19.70 -8.43 -5.35
N ASP A 193 -19.63 -9.71 -4.96
CA ASP A 193 -20.83 -10.50 -4.60
C ASP A 193 -21.58 -9.88 -3.41
N GLU A 194 -20.87 -9.37 -2.41
CA GLU A 194 -21.48 -8.65 -1.28
C GLU A 194 -22.17 -7.35 -1.75
N SER A 195 -21.54 -6.62 -2.67
CA SER A 195 -22.09 -5.37 -3.20
C SER A 195 -23.38 -5.61 -3.99
N GLU A 196 -23.44 -6.70 -4.77
CA GLU A 196 -24.63 -7.06 -5.54
C GLU A 196 -25.80 -7.42 -4.60
N LYS A 197 -25.53 -8.20 -3.56
CA LYS A 197 -26.55 -8.54 -2.54
C LYS A 197 -27.08 -7.29 -1.83
N LEU A 198 -26.19 -6.36 -1.49
CA LEU A 198 -26.58 -5.10 -0.86
C LEU A 198 -27.43 -4.25 -1.81
N ASP A 199 -27.05 -4.14 -3.08
CA ASP A 199 -27.78 -3.37 -4.09
C ASP A 199 -29.18 -3.96 -4.35
N GLN A 200 -29.27 -5.28 -4.56
CA GLN A 200 -30.56 -5.97 -4.71
C GLN A 200 -31.48 -5.76 -3.51
N TRP A 201 -30.91 -5.76 -2.30
CA TRP A 201 -31.66 -5.55 -1.08
C TRP A 201 -32.14 -4.10 -0.93
N LEU A 202 -31.25 -3.12 -1.16
CA LEU A 202 -31.58 -1.70 -1.16
C LEU A 202 -32.64 -1.36 -2.22
N HIS A 203 -32.56 -1.96 -3.39
CA HIS A 203 -33.54 -1.78 -4.45
C HIS A 203 -34.93 -2.24 -4.01
N LYS A 204 -35.04 -3.44 -3.44
CA LYS A 204 -36.30 -3.97 -2.89
C LYS A 204 -36.85 -3.08 -1.78
N TYR A 205 -35.98 -2.63 -0.87
CA TYR A 205 -36.35 -1.73 0.23
C TYR A 205 -36.89 -0.39 -0.28
N LEU A 206 -36.19 0.25 -1.20
CA LEU A 206 -36.59 1.54 -1.77
C LEU A 206 -37.93 1.47 -2.50
N ILE A 207 -38.16 0.41 -3.29
CA ILE A 207 -39.46 0.19 -3.95
C ILE A 207 -40.57 0.06 -2.92
N GLN A 208 -40.37 -0.72 -1.85
CA GLN A 208 -41.36 -0.90 -0.79
C GLN A 208 -41.69 0.44 -0.10
N GLN A 209 -40.67 1.24 0.22
CA GLN A 209 -40.85 2.57 0.82
C GLN A 209 -41.60 3.53 -0.11
N ILE A 210 -41.29 3.55 -1.41
CA ILE A 210 -41.99 4.38 -2.39
C ILE A 210 -43.45 3.96 -2.52
N VAL A 211 -43.74 2.66 -2.56
CA VAL A 211 -45.12 2.15 -2.62
C VAL A 211 -45.90 2.53 -1.36
N GLN A 212 -45.30 2.38 -0.17
CA GLN A 212 -45.91 2.79 1.10
C GLN A 212 -46.18 4.29 1.17
N ALA A 213 -45.24 5.12 0.69
CA ALA A 213 -45.41 6.57 0.63
C ALA A 213 -46.53 6.98 -0.33
N ASN A 214 -46.65 6.33 -1.50
CA ASN A 214 -47.72 6.62 -2.45
C ASN A 214 -49.10 6.21 -1.91
N LEU A 215 -49.19 5.08 -1.19
CA LEU A 215 -50.43 4.63 -0.55
C LEU A 215 -50.87 5.56 0.60
N SER A 216 -49.92 6.12 1.36
CA SER A 216 -50.26 7.09 2.41
C SER A 216 -50.71 8.43 1.85
N THR A 217 -50.16 8.87 0.71
CA THR A 217 -50.62 10.08 0.01
C THR A 217 -51.97 9.92 -0.70
N ALA A 218 -52.35 8.70 -1.09
CA ALA A 218 -53.63 8.44 -1.75
C ALA A 218 -54.82 8.33 -0.78
N ASN A 219 -54.54 8.09 0.51
CA ASN A 219 -55.53 7.95 1.57
C ASN A 219 -55.69 9.20 2.45
N ALA A 220 -55.03 10.30 2.09
CA ALA A 220 -55.10 11.62 2.72
C ALA A 220 -55.84 12.61 1.81
#